data_AF-A0A7C0WKM9-F1
#
_entry.id   AF-A0A7C0WKM9-F1
#
_cell.length_a   1.000
_cell.length_b   1.000
_cell.length_c   1.000
_cell.angle_alpha   90.00
_cell.angle_beta   90.00
_cell.angle_gamma   90.00
#
_symmetry.space_group_name_H-M   'P 1'
#
loop_
_entity.id
_entity.type
_entity.pdbx_description
1 polymer ?
#
loop_
_entity_poly.entity_id
_entity_poly.type
_entity_poly.pdbx_seq_one_letter_code
_entity_poly.pdbx_strand_id
1 'polypeptide(L)'
;MKNLFSKDVTVLLGEADIDPQHKSLRRTPQAMKQGAYRFERGHTFYNACRQMANSLGVAFNRKLATVPGVARSNKKMAPAAGNVLFEESPDPVP
;
A
#
# COMPACT_ATOMS: atom_id res chain seq x y z
N MET A 1 0.00 -6.86 20.27
CA MET A 1 0.83 -6.23 19.20
C MET A 1 1.79 -7.18 18.49
N LYS A 2 2.24 -8.30 19.09
CA LYS A 2 3.28 -9.22 18.56
C LYS A 2 3.01 -9.87 17.17
N ASN A 3 1.91 -9.57 16.49
CA ASN A 3 1.54 -10.24 15.23
C ASN A 3 0.93 -9.29 14.17
N LEU A 4 1.19 -7.97 14.24
CA LEU A 4 0.63 -7.01 13.27
C LEU A 4 1.39 -7.01 11.93
N PHE A 5 2.69 -7.25 11.97
CA PHE A 5 3.57 -7.19 10.79
C PHE A 5 3.63 -8.51 10.01
N SER A 6 3.25 -9.62 10.64
CA SER A 6 3.20 -10.95 10.03
C SER A 6 1.87 -11.24 9.30
N LYS A 7 0.91 -10.31 9.33
CA LYS A 7 -0.34 -10.45 8.55
C LYS A 7 -0.07 -10.24 7.07
N ASP A 8 -0.73 -11.04 6.23
CA ASP A 8 -0.75 -10.80 4.78
C ASP A 8 -1.59 -9.55 4.49
N VAL A 9 -0.89 -8.44 4.30
CA VAL A 9 -1.47 -7.14 4.00
C VAL A 9 -0.67 -6.54 2.85
N THR A 10 -1.36 -6.19 1.77
CA THR A 10 -0.75 -5.53 0.63
C THR A 10 -1.02 -4.03 0.67
N VAL A 11 0.05 -3.24 0.57
CA VAL A 11 -0.03 -1.81 0.28
C VAL A 11 -0.07 -1.67 -1.24
N LEU A 12 -1.26 -1.42 -1.80
CA LEU A 12 -1.46 -1.28 -3.25
C LEU A 12 -1.53 0.21 -3.64
N LEU A 13 -0.62 0.65 -4.51
CA LEU A 13 -0.42 2.07 -4.83
C LEU A 13 -0.58 2.35 -6.32
N GLY A 14 -1.35 3.38 -6.68
CA GLY A 14 -1.38 3.89 -8.04
C GLY A 14 -0.17 4.79 -8.32
N GLU A 15 0.61 4.49 -9.35
CA GLU A 15 1.86 5.21 -9.67
C GLU A 15 1.65 6.68 -10.07
N ALA A 16 0.45 7.03 -10.54
CA ALA A 16 0.09 8.40 -10.90
C ALA A 16 -0.63 9.16 -9.76
N ASP A 17 -0.75 8.60 -8.55
CA ASP A 17 -1.31 9.31 -7.38
C ASP A 17 -0.26 10.23 -6.73
N ILE A 18 0.21 11.18 -7.54
CA ILE A 18 1.38 12.04 -7.29
C ILE A 18 1.04 13.53 -7.19
N ASP A 19 -0.24 13.90 -7.20
CA ASP A 19 -0.67 15.30 -7.12
C ASP A 19 -0.63 15.84 -5.67
N PRO A 20 0.31 16.73 -5.32
CA PRO A 20 0.40 17.31 -3.98
C PRO A 20 -0.69 18.35 -3.71
N GLN A 21 -1.37 18.84 -4.75
CA GLN A 21 -2.44 19.85 -4.68
C GLN A 21 -3.84 19.23 -4.75
N HIS A 22 -3.96 17.91 -4.85
CA HIS A 22 -5.24 17.21 -4.90
C HIS A 22 -6.17 17.66 -3.77
N LYS A 23 -7.41 18.04 -4.10
CA LYS A 23 -8.37 18.66 -3.15
C LYS A 23 -8.58 17.89 -1.85
N SER A 24 -8.63 16.56 -1.93
CA SER A 24 -8.79 15.66 -0.77
C SER A 24 -7.49 15.13 -0.17
N LEU A 25 -6.33 15.68 -0.54
CA LEU A 25 -5.06 15.30 0.08
C LEU A 25 -4.93 15.99 1.44
N ARG A 26 -4.68 15.20 2.49
CA ARG A 26 -4.42 15.73 3.83
C ARG A 26 -3.05 16.39 3.88
N ARG A 27 -2.98 17.64 4.35
CA ARG A 27 -1.74 18.44 4.44
C ARG A 27 -1.41 18.93 5.85
N THR A 28 -1.88 18.24 6.89
CA THR A 28 -1.42 18.52 8.25
C THR A 28 0.08 18.25 8.35
N PRO A 29 0.81 18.91 9.27
CA PRO A 29 2.26 18.70 9.41
C PRO A 29 2.66 17.22 9.54
N GLN A 30 1.88 16.45 10.29
CA GLN A 30 2.09 15.00 10.48
C GLN A 30 1.91 14.20 9.18
N ALA A 31 0.94 14.58 8.34
CA ALA A 31 0.73 13.93 7.05
C ALA A 31 1.85 14.29 6.06
N MET A 32 2.36 15.52 6.10
CA MET A 32 3.47 15.94 5.25
C MET A 32 4.80 15.26 5.61
N LYS A 33 5.00 14.89 6.88
CA LYS A 33 6.15 14.05 7.30
C LYS A 33 6.15 12.65 6.67
N GLN A 34 5.01 12.18 6.16
CA GLN A 34 4.90 10.88 5.51
C GLN A 34 5.19 10.96 4.00
N GLY A 35 5.19 12.16 3.41
CA GLY A 35 5.39 12.40 1.98
C GLY A 35 4.47 13.49 1.42
N ALA A 36 4.85 14.06 0.28
CA ALA A 36 4.16 15.13 -0.42
C ALA A 36 2.85 14.68 -1.09
N TYR A 37 2.75 13.42 -1.50
CA TYR A 37 1.58 12.83 -2.18
C TYR A 37 1.34 11.36 -1.78
N ARG A 38 0.26 10.73 -2.26
CA ARG A 38 -0.18 9.42 -1.74
C ARG A 38 0.74 8.29 -2.14
N PHE A 39 1.28 8.29 -3.35
CA PHE A 39 2.24 7.29 -3.80
C PHE A 39 3.47 7.24 -2.87
N GLU A 40 4.10 8.38 -2.62
CA GLU A 40 5.24 8.48 -1.68
C GLU A 40 4.85 8.04 -0.26
N ARG A 41 3.70 8.49 0.25
CA ARG A 41 3.22 8.09 1.59
C ARG A 41 3.05 6.58 1.74
N GLY A 42 2.59 5.90 0.69
CA GLY A 42 2.49 4.45 0.66
C GLY A 42 3.85 3.77 0.84
N HIS A 43 4.87 4.23 0.11
CA HIS A 43 6.24 3.75 0.25
C HIS A 43 6.81 4.03 1.63
N THR A 44 6.64 5.26 2.15
CA THR A 44 7.09 5.64 3.50
C THR A 44 6.44 4.75 4.56
N PHE A 45 5.14 4.49 4.46
CA PHE A 45 4.44 3.60 5.38
C PHE A 45 4.96 2.16 5.33
N TYR A 46 5.13 1.60 4.13
CA TYR A 46 5.65 0.23 3.97
C TYR A 46 7.05 0.10 4.58
N ASN A 47 7.94 1.05 4.29
CA ASN A 47 9.30 1.08 4.81
C ASN A 47 9.33 1.24 6.33
N ALA A 48 8.50 2.12 6.89
CA ALA A 48 8.38 2.28 8.34
C ALA A 48 7.92 0.99 9.02
N CYS A 49 6.97 0.27 8.43
CA CYS A 49 6.53 -1.02 8.95
C CYS A 49 7.64 -2.08 8.90
N ARG A 50 8.41 -2.13 7.80
CA ARG A 50 9.54 -3.05 7.65
C ARG A 50 10.63 -2.76 8.68
N GLN A 51 11.00 -1.49 8.85
CA GLN A 51 11.99 -1.06 9.84
C GLN A 51 11.55 -1.42 11.27
N MET A 52 10.26 -1.21 11.59
CA MET A 52 9.71 -1.56 12.90
C MET A 52 9.67 -3.08 13.12
N ALA A 53 9.31 -3.87 12.11
CA ALA A 53 9.34 -5.32 12.24
C ALA A 53 10.76 -5.83 12.51
N ASN A 54 11.75 -5.28 11.80
CA ASN A 54 13.16 -5.59 12.00
C ASN A 54 13.65 -5.19 13.40
N SER A 55 13.32 -4.00 13.90
CA SER A 55 13.75 -3.55 15.23
C SER A 55 13.13 -4.37 16.36
N LEU A 56 11.96 -4.96 16.12
CA LEU A 56 11.27 -5.85 17.06
C LEU A 56 11.67 -7.32 16.91
N GLY A 57 12.45 -7.68 15.89
CA GLY A 57 12.84 -9.07 15.61
C GLY A 57 11.65 -9.97 15.25
N VAL A 58 10.62 -9.43 14.59
CA VAL A 58 9.40 -10.17 14.21
C VAL A 58 9.31 -10.36 12.70
N ALA A 59 8.56 -11.38 12.27
CA ALA A 59 8.30 -11.62 10.86
C ALA A 59 7.59 -10.42 10.19
N PHE A 60 7.89 -10.22 8.90
CA PHE A 60 7.32 -9.17 8.08
C PHE A 60 6.77 -9.78 6.78
N ASN A 61 5.45 -9.96 6.73
CA ASN A 61 4.76 -10.61 5.61
C ASN A 61 3.97 -9.62 4.75
N ARG A 62 4.14 -8.31 4.98
CA ARG A 62 3.45 -7.31 4.18
C ARG A 62 4.05 -7.21 2.78
N LYS A 63 3.18 -7.02 1.81
CA LYS A 63 3.53 -6.85 0.39
C LYS A 63 3.35 -5.40 -0.02
N LEU A 64 4.12 -4.98 -1.03
CA LEU A 64 3.99 -3.68 -1.68
C LEU A 64 3.79 -3.96 -3.17
N ALA A 65 2.72 -3.41 -3.74
CA ALA A 65 2.39 -3.57 -5.14
C ALA A 65 2.01 -2.21 -5.74
N THR A 66 2.29 -2.03 -7.03
CA THR A 66 1.96 -0.79 -7.74
C THR A 66 1.04 -1.07 -8.94
N VAL A 67 0.28 -0.06 -9.33
CA VAL A 67 -0.62 -0.09 -10.50
C VAL A 67 -0.17 1.00 -11.48
N PRO A 68 0.46 0.63 -12.61
CA PRO A 68 1.02 1.59 -13.56
C PRO A 68 -0.01 2.56 -14.12
N GLY A 69 0.35 3.85 -14.16
CA GLY A 69 -0.46 4.91 -14.76
C GLY A 69 -1.80 5.22 -14.05
N VAL A 70 -2.07 4.61 -12.91
CA VAL A 70 -3.31 4.82 -12.16
C VAL A 70 -3.10 5.86 -11.06
N ALA A 71 -3.96 6.88 -11.02
CA ALA A 71 -4.00 7.87 -9.95
C ALA A 71 -5.05 7.47 -8.89
N ARG A 72 -5.72 8.44 -8.25
CA ARG A 72 -6.78 8.18 -7.27
C ARG A 72 -8.08 7.69 -7.93
N SER A 73 -8.13 6.45 -8.40
CA SER A 73 -9.32 5.88 -9.08
C SER A 73 -9.68 4.49 -8.58
N ASN A 74 -10.78 4.37 -7.82
CA ASN A 74 -11.25 3.07 -7.34
C ASN A 74 -11.55 2.10 -8.49
N LYS A 75 -12.18 2.58 -9.57
CA LYS A 75 -12.52 1.78 -10.75
C LYS A 75 -11.28 1.15 -11.40
N LYS A 76 -10.17 1.86 -11.45
CA LYS A 76 -8.92 1.36 -12.04
C LYS A 76 -8.06 0.55 -11.07
N MET A 77 -8.16 0.81 -9.76
CA MET A 77 -7.43 0.06 -8.74
C MET A 77 -8.08 -1.29 -8.40
N ALA A 78 -9.41 -1.38 -8.46
CA ALA A 78 -10.16 -2.56 -8.00
C ALA A 78 -9.78 -3.87 -8.73
N PRO A 79 -9.57 -3.90 -10.07
CA PRO A 79 -9.11 -5.11 -10.74
C PRO A 79 -7.75 -5.59 -10.21
N ALA A 80 -6.78 -4.68 -10.07
CA ALA A 80 -5.47 -5.01 -9.49
C ALA A 80 -5.57 -5.47 -8.03
N ALA A 81 -6.50 -4.91 -7.25
CA ALA A 81 -6.77 -5.38 -5.90
C ALA A 81 -7.39 -6.79 -5.88
N GLY A 82 -8.28 -7.11 -6.83
CA GLY A 82 -8.83 -8.45 -7.02
C GLY A 82 -7.73 -9.47 -7.30
N ASN A 83 -6.82 -9.14 -8.19
CA ASN A 83 -5.64 -9.97 -8.49
C ASN A 83 -4.81 -10.24 -7.24
N VAL A 84 -4.49 -9.20 -6.48
CA VAL A 84 -3.74 -9.32 -5.22
C VAL A 84 -4.44 -10.20 -4.18
N LEU A 85 -5.78 -10.21 -4.16
CA LEU A 85 -6.57 -10.95 -3.18
C LEU A 85 -6.86 -12.41 -3.60
N PHE A 86 -6.94 -12.68 -4.90
CA PHE A 86 -7.54 -13.92 -5.41
C PHE A 86 -6.70 -14.69 -6.43
N GLU A 87 -5.63 -14.12 -7.02
CA GLU A 87 -4.83 -14.85 -8.04
C GLU A 87 -3.92 -15.98 -7.49
N GLU A 88 -3.99 -16.32 -6.19
CA GLU A 88 -3.31 -17.52 -5.65
C GLU A 88 -4.21 -18.77 -5.49
N SER A 89 -5.45 -18.75 -5.97
CA SER A 89 -6.25 -19.98 -6.08
C SER A 89 -6.95 -20.03 -7.44
N PRO A 90 -6.45 -20.78 -8.44
CA PRO A 90 -7.34 -21.23 -9.50
C PRO A 90 -8.40 -22.08 -8.80
N ASP A 91 -9.67 -21.65 -8.87
CA ASP A 91 -10.78 -22.51 -8.49
C ASP A 91 -10.61 -23.87 -9.20
N PRO A 92 -10.89 -25.00 -8.53
CA PRO A 92 -10.92 -26.28 -9.21
C PRO A 92 -11.96 -26.18 -10.33
N VAL A 93 -11.49 -26.28 -11.58
CA VAL A 93 -12.35 -26.34 -12.75
C VAL A 93 -13.30 -27.54 -12.55
N PRO A 94 -14.62 -27.37 -12.75
CA PRO A 94 -15.60 -28.44 -12.55
C PRO A 94 -15.38 -29.65 -13.45
#